data_AF-A0AAD8ZKA6-F1
#
_entry.id   AF-A0AAD8ZKA6-F1
#
_cell.length_a   1.000
_cell.length_b   1.000
_cell.length_c   1.000
_cell.angle_alpha   90.00
_cell.angle_beta   90.00
_cell.angle_gamma   90.00
#
_symmetry.space_group_name_H-M   'P 1'
#
loop_
_entity.id
_entity.type
_entity.pdbx_description
1 polymer ?
#
loop_
_entity_poly.entity_id
_entity_poly.type
_entity_poly.pdbx_seq_one_letter_code
_entity_poly.pdbx_strand_id
1 'polypeptide(L)'
;RPQSVRVGNCASSTLTLSTGAPQGGVLSPLLYSLYTYDCTATSSSTIIVKFADDTVVMGLISDNDERAYLEEIKHLENCKKQERHYQPVRISGTTVERVDSFRYLGVHISQDLSWSRHTNSLAKKAPQRLYHLRRLRDFRLPSKVLRNFYTCTIESILMGNITVWFGNSTKQDRQTLQRVVRSAKRITHTELPDLQTIYYKRCQTKARRIVKDTTHPNNRLFSLLRFSTRRGRMESDESAGRCRGFRRSRGRVTGPKEDLALDGSWCWENDHLQTSPTPQTPVSSQSPTE
;
A
#
# COMPACT_ATOMS: atom_id res chain seq x y z
N ARG A 1 5.76 -40.15 5.51
CA ARG A 1 6.91 -39.87 4.60
C ARG A 1 8.20 -39.78 5.42
N PRO A 2 9.29 -40.44 5.02
CA PRO A 2 10.60 -40.29 5.67
C PRO A 2 11.16 -38.88 5.44
N GLN A 3 11.84 -38.32 6.45
CA GLN A 3 12.60 -37.08 6.39
C GLN A 3 13.89 -37.20 7.23
N SER A 4 14.96 -36.56 6.78
CA SER A 4 16.22 -36.44 7.52
C SER A 4 16.88 -35.10 7.18
N VAL A 5 17.57 -34.49 8.13
CA VAL A 5 18.30 -33.23 7.94
C VAL A 5 19.79 -33.53 7.80
N ARG A 6 20.47 -32.87 6.85
CA ARG A 6 21.93 -32.96 6.68
C ARG A 6 22.55 -31.57 6.85
N VAL A 7 23.58 -31.49 7.69
CA VAL A 7 24.37 -30.27 7.91
C VAL A 7 25.84 -30.64 7.69
N GLY A 8 26.38 -30.21 6.55
CA GLY A 8 27.72 -30.61 6.10
C GLY A 8 27.84 -32.13 5.95
N ASN A 9 28.74 -32.74 6.71
CA ASN A 9 28.98 -34.19 6.70
C ASN A 9 28.10 -34.97 7.69
N CYS A 10 27.38 -34.30 8.59
CA CYS A 10 26.51 -34.94 9.56
C CYS A 10 25.08 -35.05 9.01
N ALA A 11 24.47 -36.22 9.13
CA ALA A 11 23.07 -36.47 8.79
C ALA A 11 22.30 -36.98 10.02
N SER A 12 21.06 -36.53 10.20
CA SER A 12 20.18 -37.03 11.26
C SER A 12 19.68 -38.44 10.94
N SER A 13 19.18 -39.13 11.97
CA SER A 13 18.28 -40.27 11.78
C SER A 13 17.07 -39.88 10.93
N THR A 14 16.51 -40.85 10.20
CA THR A 14 15.31 -40.66 9.39
C THR A 14 14.05 -40.77 10.25
N LEU A 15 13.21 -39.74 10.24
CA LEU A 15 11.91 -39.71 10.91
C LEU A 15 10.78 -39.84 9.89
N THR A 16 9.82 -40.73 10.13
CA THR A 16 8.64 -40.84 9.27
C THR A 16 7.53 -39.93 9.79
N LEU A 17 7.29 -38.81 9.12
CA LEU A 17 6.16 -37.93 9.41
C LEU A 17 4.87 -38.50 8.85
N SER A 18 3.87 -38.67 9.72
CA SER A 18 2.48 -38.99 9.38
C SER A 18 1.60 -37.75 9.17
N THR A 19 2.04 -36.58 9.63
CA THR A 19 1.29 -35.32 9.62
C THR A 19 1.98 -34.23 8.78
N GLY A 20 1.19 -33.25 8.33
CA GLY A 20 1.68 -32.06 7.62
C GLY A 20 1.92 -32.25 6.12
N ALA A 21 1.49 -31.26 5.33
CA ALA A 21 1.66 -31.25 3.89
C ALA A 21 3.15 -31.05 3.47
N PRO A 22 3.60 -31.59 2.32
CA PRO A 22 4.98 -31.46 1.88
C PRO A 22 5.35 -30.05 1.41
N GLN A 23 6.36 -29.44 2.03
CA GLN A 23 6.97 -28.21 1.51
C GLN A 23 7.47 -28.44 0.07
N GLY A 24 7.11 -27.54 -0.85
CA GLY A 24 7.34 -27.71 -2.29
C GLY A 24 6.29 -28.54 -3.03
N GLY A 25 5.34 -29.17 -2.33
CA GLY A 25 4.19 -29.85 -2.93
C GLY A 25 3.19 -28.85 -3.50
N VAL A 26 2.77 -29.06 -4.76
CA VAL A 26 1.86 -28.14 -5.49
C VAL A 26 0.51 -27.95 -4.78
N LEU A 27 -0.03 -29.00 -4.16
CA LEU A 27 -1.30 -28.96 -3.42
C LEU A 27 -1.17 -28.44 -1.98
N SER A 28 0.05 -28.36 -1.44
CA SER A 28 0.26 -28.05 -0.02
C SER A 28 -0.21 -26.65 0.40
N PRO A 29 -0.04 -25.59 -0.41
CA PRO A 29 -0.65 -24.29 -0.12
C PRO A 29 -2.18 -24.33 -0.07
N LEU A 30 -2.83 -25.05 -1.01
CA LEU A 30 -4.29 -25.19 -1.05
C LEU A 30 -4.81 -25.94 0.19
N LEU A 31 -4.18 -27.07 0.53
CA LEU A 31 -4.52 -27.83 1.73
C LEU A 31 -4.34 -27.00 3.01
N TYR A 32 -3.32 -26.14 3.08
CA TYR A 32 -3.13 -25.23 4.21
C TYR A 32 -4.20 -24.12 4.26
N SER A 33 -4.58 -23.56 3.11
CA SER A 33 -5.68 -22.58 3.03
C SER A 33 -7.02 -23.18 3.46
N LEU A 34 -7.31 -24.43 3.09
CA LEU A 34 -8.50 -25.16 3.53
C LEU A 34 -8.44 -25.52 5.02
N TYR A 35 -7.31 -26.05 5.49
CA TYR A 35 -7.10 -26.43 6.89
C TYR A 35 -7.28 -25.26 7.87
N THR A 36 -7.00 -24.03 7.43
CA THR A 36 -7.19 -22.82 8.23
C THR A 36 -8.42 -22.01 7.82
N TYR A 37 -9.28 -22.51 6.93
CA TYR A 37 -10.38 -21.73 6.34
C TYR A 37 -11.33 -21.18 7.42
N ASP A 38 -11.71 -22.03 8.37
CA ASP A 38 -12.63 -21.71 9.46
C ASP A 38 -12.06 -20.73 10.51
N CYS A 39 -10.77 -20.36 10.41
CA CYS A 39 -10.16 -19.31 11.23
C CYS A 39 -10.59 -17.91 10.73
N THR A 40 -11.89 -17.60 10.87
CA THR A 40 -12.52 -16.32 10.53
C THR A 40 -12.83 -15.50 11.78
N ALA A 41 -12.98 -14.18 11.63
CA ALA A 41 -13.40 -13.31 12.72
C ALA A 41 -14.82 -13.68 13.19
N THR A 42 -15.02 -13.76 14.51
CA THR A 42 -16.33 -13.99 15.13
C THR A 42 -17.11 -12.68 15.26
N SER A 43 -16.41 -11.58 15.55
CA SER A 43 -16.96 -10.27 15.84
C SER A 43 -17.00 -9.36 14.61
N SER A 44 -18.12 -8.68 14.37
CA SER A 44 -18.31 -7.75 13.24
C SER A 44 -17.45 -6.48 13.29
N SER A 45 -16.89 -6.16 14.46
CA SER A 45 -15.94 -5.06 14.70
C SER A 45 -14.48 -5.45 14.42
N THR A 46 -14.22 -6.71 14.06
CA THR A 46 -12.89 -7.27 13.82
C THR A 46 -12.79 -7.90 12.45
N ILE A 47 -11.58 -7.92 11.89
CA ILE A 47 -11.27 -8.53 10.60
C ILE A 47 -10.00 -9.35 10.76
N ILE A 48 -10.09 -10.64 10.49
CA ILE A 48 -8.93 -11.54 10.39
C ILE A 48 -8.50 -11.60 8.92
N VAL A 49 -7.25 -11.20 8.65
CA VAL A 49 -6.63 -11.28 7.32
C VAL A 49 -5.49 -12.29 7.38
N LYS A 50 -5.52 -13.26 6.46
CA LYS A 50 -4.57 -14.38 6.42
C LYS A 50 -3.82 -14.40 5.10
N PHE A 51 -2.51 -14.63 5.15
CA PHE A 51 -1.66 -14.82 3.98
C PHE A 51 -0.65 -15.93 4.28
N ALA A 52 -0.91 -17.14 3.78
CA ALA A 52 -0.22 -18.34 4.28
C ALA A 52 -0.28 -18.40 5.83
N ASP A 53 0.85 -18.57 6.49
CA ASP A 53 0.99 -18.60 7.95
C ASP A 53 0.88 -17.23 8.63
N ASP A 54 1.11 -16.12 7.91
CA ASP A 54 0.88 -14.76 8.44
C ASP A 54 -0.63 -14.54 8.70
N THR A 55 -0.99 -14.30 9.95
CA THR A 55 -2.36 -13.93 10.36
C THR A 55 -2.34 -12.57 11.06
N VAL A 56 -3.20 -11.65 10.61
CA VAL A 56 -3.35 -10.30 11.18
C VAL A 56 -4.79 -10.12 11.64
N VAL A 57 -4.96 -9.80 12.92
CA VAL A 57 -6.24 -9.34 13.47
C VAL A 57 -6.27 -7.82 13.41
N MET A 58 -7.30 -7.24 12.81
CA MET A 58 -7.58 -5.81 12.84
C MET A 58 -8.90 -5.57 13.56
N GLY A 59 -8.87 -4.95 14.74
CA GLY A 59 -10.07 -4.52 15.48
C GLY A 59 -10.22 -3.00 15.46
N LEU A 60 -11.45 -2.51 15.34
CA LEU A 60 -11.75 -1.10 15.60
C LEU A 60 -11.98 -0.90 17.10
N ILE A 61 -11.01 -0.28 17.78
CA ILE A 61 -11.14 0.13 19.18
C ILE A 61 -11.97 1.42 19.22
N SER A 62 -13.14 1.35 19.86
CA SER A 62 -14.04 2.50 20.08
C SER A 62 -14.26 2.65 21.57
N ASP A 63 -14.33 3.90 22.06
CA ASP A 63 -14.64 4.22 23.46
C ASP A 63 -13.78 3.50 24.52
N ASN A 64 -12.52 3.19 24.14
CA ASN A 64 -11.56 2.41 24.93
C ASN A 64 -12.01 0.96 25.24
N ASP A 65 -12.95 0.41 24.45
CA ASP A 65 -13.30 -1.01 24.47
C ASP A 65 -12.47 -1.80 23.44
N GLU A 66 -11.65 -2.71 23.95
CA GLU A 66 -10.81 -3.63 23.17
C GLU A 66 -11.32 -5.09 23.27
N ARG A 67 -12.44 -5.37 23.95
CA ARG A 67 -12.89 -6.73 24.30
C ARG A 67 -12.98 -7.66 23.10
N ALA A 68 -13.69 -7.23 22.04
CA ALA A 68 -13.85 -8.02 20.82
C ALA A 68 -12.50 -8.39 20.19
N TYR A 69 -11.56 -7.45 20.13
CA TYR A 69 -10.20 -7.69 19.61
C TYR A 69 -9.42 -8.70 20.48
N LEU A 70 -9.52 -8.58 21.81
CA LEU A 70 -8.88 -9.51 22.75
C LEU A 70 -9.52 -10.91 22.74
N GLU A 71 -10.81 -11.02 22.43
CA GLU A 71 -11.51 -12.30 22.27
C GLU A 71 -11.09 -13.02 20.99
N GLU A 72 -10.96 -12.33 19.85
CA GLU A 72 -10.40 -12.93 18.62
C GLU A 72 -8.96 -13.42 18.82
N ILE A 73 -8.12 -12.65 19.55
CA ILE A 73 -6.75 -13.07 19.89
C ILE A 73 -6.78 -14.39 20.66
N LYS A 74 -7.58 -14.48 21.74
CA LYS A 74 -7.71 -15.70 22.54
C LYS A 74 -8.24 -16.87 21.72
N HIS A 75 -9.16 -16.62 20.79
CA HIS A 75 -9.70 -17.64 19.90
C HIS A 75 -8.60 -18.21 18.97
N LEU A 76 -7.76 -17.35 18.41
CA LEU A 76 -6.59 -17.76 17.61
C LEU A 76 -5.49 -18.42 18.46
N GLU A 77 -5.25 -17.96 19.70
CA GLU A 77 -4.35 -18.63 20.65
C GLU A 77 -4.84 -20.03 21.02
N ASN A 78 -6.16 -20.26 21.11
CA ASN A 78 -6.73 -21.59 21.37
C ASN A 78 -6.45 -22.61 20.26
N CYS A 79 -6.09 -22.19 19.04
CA CYS A 79 -5.56 -23.09 18.01
C CYS A 79 -4.10 -23.54 18.28
N LYS A 80 -3.43 -23.03 19.33
CA LYS A 80 -2.05 -23.35 19.74
C LYS A 80 -1.88 -23.33 21.28
N LYS A 81 -2.44 -24.34 21.99
CA LYS A 81 -2.15 -24.75 23.38
C LYS A 81 -1.61 -23.68 24.39
N GLN A 82 -2.56 -23.08 25.15
CA GLN A 82 -2.63 -23.06 26.62
C GLN A 82 -1.98 -21.93 27.50
N GLU A 83 -2.86 -21.05 28.05
CA GLU A 83 -2.88 -20.39 29.41
C GLU A 83 -1.75 -19.42 29.88
N ARG A 84 -1.96 -18.32 30.65
CA ARG A 84 -3.10 -17.58 31.29
C ARG A 84 -2.69 -16.10 31.54
N HIS A 85 -3.67 -15.18 31.74
CA HIS A 85 -3.66 -13.85 32.42
C HIS A 85 -2.33 -13.08 32.70
N TYR A 86 -2.20 -11.74 32.58
CA TYR A 86 -3.14 -10.60 32.43
C TYR A 86 -2.37 -9.33 31.92
N GLN A 87 -3.02 -8.14 31.91
CA GLN A 87 -2.53 -6.74 31.66
C GLN A 87 -0.99 -6.51 31.69
N PRO A 88 -0.36 -5.74 30.76
CA PRO A 88 -0.87 -5.02 29.58
C PRO A 88 -1.38 -5.94 28.46
N VAL A 89 -1.50 -5.45 27.19
CA VAL A 89 -1.71 -6.34 26.04
C VAL A 89 -0.54 -7.33 25.97
N ARG A 90 -0.82 -8.55 26.42
CA ARG A 90 0.12 -9.65 26.62
C ARG A 90 -0.44 -10.87 25.93
N ILE A 91 0.21 -11.28 24.84
CA ILE A 91 -0.12 -12.50 24.11
C ILE A 91 0.75 -13.60 24.72
N SER A 92 0.13 -14.66 25.25
CA SER A 92 0.81 -15.81 25.85
C SER A 92 1.97 -15.44 26.81
N GLY A 93 1.72 -14.51 27.75
CA GLY A 93 2.70 -14.06 28.77
C GLY A 93 3.78 -13.09 28.27
N THR A 94 3.91 -12.89 26.96
CA THR A 94 4.83 -11.91 26.37
C THR A 94 4.12 -10.57 26.18
N THR A 95 4.68 -9.48 26.71
CA THR A 95 4.16 -8.13 26.44
C THR A 95 4.24 -7.87 24.94
N VAL A 96 3.11 -7.58 24.29
CA VAL A 96 3.08 -7.26 22.87
C VAL A 96 3.86 -5.97 22.66
N GLU A 97 4.98 -6.07 21.96
CA GLU A 97 5.83 -4.93 21.67
C GLU A 97 5.04 -3.94 20.81
N ARG A 98 4.75 -2.76 21.38
CA ARG A 98 4.19 -1.64 20.62
C ARG A 98 5.28 -1.05 19.74
N VAL A 99 5.42 -1.58 18.53
CA VAL A 99 6.38 -1.09 17.54
C VAL A 99 5.86 0.17 16.81
N ASP A 100 6.71 1.18 16.65
CA ASP A 100 6.39 2.38 15.87
C ASP A 100 6.11 2.09 14.39
N SER A 101 6.61 0.97 13.87
CA SER A 101 6.27 0.47 12.54
C SER A 101 6.47 -1.03 12.44
N PHE A 102 5.49 -1.68 11.80
CA PHE A 102 5.50 -3.09 11.47
C PHE A 102 5.67 -3.29 9.96
N ARG A 103 6.32 -4.39 9.54
CA ARG A 103 6.48 -4.73 8.12
C ARG A 103 5.56 -5.88 7.75
N TYR A 104 4.46 -5.57 7.07
CA TYR A 104 3.48 -6.56 6.59
C TYR A 104 3.55 -6.72 5.07
N LEU A 105 3.68 -7.96 4.58
CA LEU A 105 3.72 -8.31 3.14
C LEU A 105 4.64 -7.41 2.28
N GLY A 106 5.78 -7.00 2.86
CA GLY A 106 6.78 -6.16 2.19
C GLY A 106 6.55 -4.64 2.27
N VAL A 107 5.50 -4.17 2.95
CA VAL A 107 5.19 -2.75 3.19
C VAL A 107 5.42 -2.40 4.66
N HIS A 108 6.06 -1.26 4.93
CA HIS A 108 6.13 -0.73 6.30
C HIS A 108 4.87 0.10 6.60
N ILE A 109 4.14 -0.30 7.63
CA ILE A 109 3.00 0.45 8.21
C ILE A 109 3.53 1.12 9.47
N SER A 110 3.37 2.44 9.59
CA SER A 110 3.82 3.23 10.75
C SER A 110 2.63 3.58 11.65
N GLN A 111 2.85 3.81 12.95
CA GLN A 111 1.74 4.11 13.89
C GLN A 111 0.99 5.42 13.57
N ASP A 112 1.68 6.37 12.95
CA ASP A 112 1.16 7.65 12.45
C ASP A 112 0.55 7.54 11.03
N LEU A 113 0.50 6.32 10.48
CA LEU A 113 0.19 6.01 9.09
C LEU A 113 1.07 6.76 8.05
N SER A 114 2.25 7.25 8.48
CA SER A 114 3.21 7.86 7.58
C SER A 114 3.95 6.82 6.75
N TRP A 115 3.95 7.06 5.45
CA TRP A 115 4.63 6.20 4.48
C TRP A 115 6.12 6.52 4.33
N SER A 116 6.64 7.55 5.01
CA SER A 116 8.04 7.99 4.85
C SER A 116 9.04 6.91 5.27
N ARG A 117 8.72 6.04 6.23
CA ARG A 117 9.59 4.88 6.58
C ARG A 117 9.65 3.88 5.43
N HIS A 118 8.50 3.61 4.80
CA HIS A 118 8.38 2.70 3.64
C HIS A 118 9.11 3.25 2.41
N THR A 119 8.81 4.49 1.99
CA THR A 119 9.41 5.14 0.82
C THR A 119 10.92 5.28 0.96
N ASN A 120 11.43 5.65 2.14
CA ASN A 120 12.88 5.68 2.40
C ASN A 120 13.51 4.29 2.30
N SER A 121 12.82 3.21 2.73
CA SER A 121 13.31 1.84 2.55
C SER A 121 13.40 1.42 1.07
N LEU A 122 12.46 1.87 0.23
CA LEU A 122 12.49 1.65 -1.22
C LEU A 122 13.60 2.47 -1.89
N ALA A 123 13.71 3.75 -1.50
CA ALA A 123 14.75 4.65 -1.99
C ALA A 123 16.16 4.12 -1.66
N LYS A 124 16.38 3.57 -0.45
CA LYS A 124 17.67 2.94 -0.06
C LYS A 124 18.03 1.69 -0.88
N LYS A 125 17.04 0.93 -1.37
CA LYS A 125 17.26 -0.26 -2.22
C LYS A 125 17.58 0.07 -3.67
N ALA A 126 17.25 1.27 -4.14
CA ALA A 126 17.38 1.65 -5.54
C ALA A 126 18.82 1.95 -6.03
N PRO A 127 19.72 2.61 -5.27
CA PRO A 127 21.10 2.89 -5.68
C PRO A 127 21.89 1.67 -6.17
N GLN A 128 21.81 0.54 -5.46
CA GLN A 128 22.48 -0.70 -5.86
C GLN A 128 21.99 -1.21 -7.23
N ARG A 129 20.67 -1.13 -7.48
CA ARG A 129 20.06 -1.54 -8.74
C ARG A 129 20.35 -0.56 -9.88
N LEU A 130 20.39 0.74 -9.58
CA LEU A 130 20.86 1.77 -10.50
C LEU A 130 22.35 1.61 -10.86
N TYR A 131 23.19 1.13 -9.94
CA TYR A 131 24.59 0.81 -10.23
C TYR A 131 24.70 -0.37 -11.22
N HIS A 132 23.95 -1.45 -11.03
CA HIS A 132 23.89 -2.54 -12.02
C HIS A 132 23.37 -2.06 -13.38
N LEU A 133 22.34 -1.20 -13.39
CA LEU A 133 21.82 -0.61 -14.64
C LEU A 133 22.87 0.27 -15.36
N ARG A 134 23.73 0.99 -14.63
CA ARG A 134 24.89 1.71 -15.21
C ARG A 134 25.89 0.74 -15.83
N ARG A 135 26.33 -0.27 -15.08
CA ARG A 135 27.27 -1.29 -15.61
C ARG A 135 26.76 -1.95 -16.89
N LEU A 136 25.46 -2.27 -16.94
CA LEU A 136 24.82 -2.84 -18.14
C LEU A 136 24.80 -1.88 -19.34
N ARG A 137 24.70 -0.57 -19.10
CA ARG A 137 24.85 0.46 -20.14
C ARG A 137 26.31 0.56 -20.62
N ASP A 138 27.29 0.39 -19.73
CA ASP A 138 28.72 0.45 -20.09
C ASP A 138 29.11 -0.66 -21.07
N PHE A 139 28.44 -1.83 -21.00
CA PHE A 139 28.51 -2.90 -22.01
C PHE A 139 27.76 -2.60 -23.33
N ARG A 140 27.29 -1.37 -23.54
CA ARG A 140 26.59 -0.88 -24.75
C ARG A 140 25.35 -1.69 -25.14
N LEU A 141 24.64 -2.27 -24.16
CA LEU A 141 23.42 -3.04 -24.40
C LEU A 141 22.28 -2.18 -24.99
N PRO A 142 21.42 -2.74 -25.87
CA PRO A 142 20.32 -2.00 -26.47
C PRO A 142 19.34 -1.41 -25.43
N SER A 143 18.83 -0.20 -25.68
CA SER A 143 17.96 0.54 -24.75
C SER A 143 16.69 -0.24 -24.36
N LYS A 144 16.20 -1.14 -25.22
CA LYS A 144 15.09 -2.07 -24.92
C LYS A 144 15.44 -3.05 -23.80
N VAL A 145 16.66 -3.60 -23.80
CA VAL A 145 17.16 -4.50 -22.75
C VAL A 145 17.35 -3.74 -21.44
N LEU A 146 17.92 -2.53 -21.50
CA LEU A 146 18.08 -1.66 -20.33
C LEU A 146 16.73 -1.25 -19.72
N ARG A 147 15.73 -0.93 -20.55
CA ARG A 147 14.34 -0.68 -20.11
C ARG A 147 13.74 -1.90 -19.42
N ASN A 148 13.88 -3.10 -20.01
CA ASN A 148 13.38 -4.34 -19.40
C ASN A 148 14.07 -4.60 -18.05
N PHE A 149 15.38 -4.41 -17.95
CA PHE A 149 16.11 -4.54 -16.68
C PHE A 149 15.62 -3.52 -15.63
N TYR A 150 15.39 -2.26 -16.01
CA TYR A 150 14.75 -1.27 -15.13
C TYR A 150 13.37 -1.75 -14.65
N THR A 151 12.51 -2.22 -15.55
CA THR A 151 11.17 -2.71 -15.23
C THR A 151 11.20 -3.90 -14.27
N CYS A 152 12.06 -4.89 -14.54
CA CYS A 152 12.18 -6.09 -13.71
C CYS A 152 12.83 -5.81 -12.34
N THR A 153 13.76 -4.86 -12.22
CA THR A 153 14.56 -4.69 -11.00
C THR A 153 14.24 -3.45 -10.18
N ILE A 154 14.04 -2.28 -10.79
CA ILE A 154 13.84 -1.01 -10.09
C ILE A 154 12.34 -0.70 -9.99
N GLU A 155 11.64 -0.78 -11.12
CA GLU A 155 10.21 -0.50 -11.20
C GLU A 155 9.40 -1.47 -10.32
N SER A 156 9.75 -2.76 -10.34
CA SER A 156 9.13 -3.80 -9.51
C SER A 156 9.17 -3.48 -8.02
N ILE A 157 10.28 -2.99 -7.48
CA ILE A 157 10.39 -2.62 -6.05
C ILE A 157 9.71 -1.29 -5.74
N LEU A 158 9.80 -0.30 -6.65
CA LEU A 158 9.16 1.01 -6.46
C LEU A 158 7.64 0.92 -6.52
N MET A 159 7.09 -0.10 -7.19
CA MET A 159 5.65 -0.24 -7.43
C MET A 159 5.02 -1.41 -6.68
N GLY A 160 5.77 -2.09 -5.82
CA GLY A 160 5.25 -3.09 -4.90
C GLY A 160 4.14 -2.49 -4.03
N ASN A 161 2.93 -3.03 -4.15
CA ASN A 161 1.74 -2.58 -3.42
C ASN A 161 1.43 -1.07 -3.53
N ILE A 162 1.84 -0.41 -4.62
CA ILE A 162 1.74 1.06 -4.80
C ILE A 162 0.34 1.65 -4.58
N THR A 163 -0.72 0.88 -4.85
CA THR A 163 -2.12 1.30 -4.62
C THR A 163 -2.48 1.49 -3.15
N VAL A 164 -1.67 0.99 -2.21
CA VAL A 164 -1.91 1.07 -0.76
C VAL A 164 -1.35 2.36 -0.16
N TRP A 165 -0.10 2.70 -0.50
CA TRP A 165 0.68 3.71 0.22
C TRP A 165 0.89 5.01 -0.55
N PHE A 166 0.93 4.96 -1.89
CA PHE A 166 1.36 6.11 -2.70
C PHE A 166 0.37 7.28 -2.68
N GLY A 167 -0.94 7.00 -2.66
CA GLY A 167 -1.99 8.03 -2.58
C GLY A 167 -1.90 8.90 -1.33
N ASN A 168 -1.51 8.31 -0.19
CA ASN A 168 -1.35 8.97 1.11
C ASN A 168 0.12 9.37 1.40
N SER A 169 1.05 9.15 0.48
CA SER A 169 2.46 9.54 0.64
C SER A 169 2.64 11.05 0.45
N THR A 170 3.55 11.67 1.20
CA THR A 170 3.83 13.11 1.11
C THR A 170 4.40 13.51 -0.27
N LYS A 171 4.32 14.80 -0.62
CA LYS A 171 4.94 15.34 -1.84
C LYS A 171 6.46 15.09 -1.87
N GLN A 172 7.13 15.19 -0.71
CA GLN A 172 8.56 14.93 -0.55
C GLN A 172 8.91 13.46 -0.78
N ASP A 173 8.10 12.53 -0.26
CA ASP A 173 8.26 11.09 -0.48
C ASP A 173 8.13 10.73 -1.96
N ARG A 174 7.08 11.20 -2.63
CA ARG A 174 6.87 10.99 -4.07
C ARG A 174 8.02 11.57 -4.90
N GLN A 175 8.49 12.78 -4.57
CA GLN A 175 9.65 13.38 -5.23
C GLN A 175 10.94 12.57 -5.03
N THR A 176 11.15 12.01 -3.85
CA THR A 176 12.33 11.18 -3.53
C THR A 176 12.36 9.92 -4.39
N LEU A 177 11.22 9.24 -4.55
CA LEU A 177 11.11 8.09 -5.45
C LEU A 177 11.20 8.52 -6.94
N GLN A 178 10.63 9.66 -7.31
CA GLN A 178 10.70 10.17 -8.69
C GLN A 178 12.14 10.55 -9.10
N ARG A 179 13.03 10.94 -8.16
CA ARG A 179 14.47 11.12 -8.43
C ARG A 179 15.15 9.81 -8.85
N VAL A 180 14.71 8.66 -8.34
CA VAL A 180 15.19 7.33 -8.79
C VAL A 180 14.80 7.09 -10.24
N VAL A 181 13.53 7.29 -10.60
CA VAL A 181 13.03 7.12 -11.99
C VAL A 181 13.75 8.07 -12.96
N ARG A 182 13.93 9.35 -12.58
CA ARG A 182 14.72 10.33 -13.36
C ARG A 182 16.18 9.94 -13.51
N SER A 183 16.75 9.21 -12.56
CA SER A 183 18.12 8.68 -12.66
C SER A 183 18.17 7.50 -13.61
N ALA A 184 17.21 6.57 -13.54
CA ALA A 184 17.09 5.48 -14.50
C ALA A 184 16.89 5.99 -15.94
N LYS A 185 16.00 6.98 -16.17
CA LYS A 185 15.76 7.60 -17.48
C LYS A 185 17.06 8.16 -18.10
N ARG A 186 17.90 8.82 -17.30
CA ARG A 186 19.22 9.32 -17.74
C ARG A 186 20.20 8.20 -18.10
N ILE A 187 20.09 7.03 -17.48
CA ILE A 187 20.94 5.86 -17.76
C ILE A 187 20.45 5.12 -19.00
N THR A 188 19.14 4.89 -19.17
CA THR A 188 18.61 4.10 -20.29
C THR A 188 18.41 4.91 -21.58
N HIS A 189 18.38 6.25 -21.52
CA HIS A 189 17.99 7.12 -22.62
C HIS A 189 16.62 6.77 -23.24
N THR A 190 15.70 6.28 -22.43
CA THR A 190 14.31 5.96 -22.84
C THR A 190 13.31 6.74 -22.02
N GLU A 191 12.19 7.13 -22.62
CA GLU A 191 11.06 7.65 -21.87
C GLU A 191 10.51 6.61 -20.88
N LEU A 192 10.60 6.92 -19.59
CA LEU A 192 10.08 6.10 -18.50
C LEU A 192 8.83 6.79 -17.91
N PRO A 193 7.72 6.06 -17.74
CA PRO A 193 6.51 6.63 -17.18
C PRO A 193 6.73 7.08 -15.73
N ASP A 194 6.02 8.14 -15.34
CA ASP A 194 6.06 8.68 -13.99
C ASP A 194 5.28 7.80 -12.98
N LEU A 195 5.70 7.82 -11.71
CA LEU A 195 5.09 7.02 -10.66
C LEU A 195 3.61 7.38 -10.42
N GLN A 196 3.23 8.66 -10.53
CA GLN A 196 1.85 9.13 -10.33
C GLN A 196 0.93 8.59 -11.43
N THR A 197 1.38 8.60 -12.69
CA THR A 197 0.68 8.04 -13.85
C THR A 197 0.40 6.54 -13.67
N ILE A 198 1.40 5.80 -13.19
CA ILE A 198 1.31 4.34 -13.04
C ILE A 198 0.47 3.97 -11.81
N TYR A 199 0.57 4.74 -10.73
CA TYR A 199 -0.33 4.66 -9.59
C TYR A 199 -1.79 4.81 -10.04
N TYR A 200 -2.14 5.90 -10.75
CA TYR A 200 -3.50 6.11 -11.25
C TYR A 200 -3.97 4.96 -12.16
N LYS A 201 -3.13 4.52 -13.11
CA LYS A 201 -3.46 3.39 -13.99
C LYS A 201 -3.75 2.11 -13.20
N ARG A 202 -2.95 1.80 -12.17
CA ARG A 202 -3.15 0.62 -11.31
C ARG A 202 -4.40 0.75 -10.42
N CYS A 203 -4.66 1.92 -9.86
CA CYS A 203 -5.88 2.19 -9.08
C CYS A 203 -7.13 2.04 -9.94
N GLN A 204 -7.16 2.63 -11.14
CA GLN A 204 -8.27 2.44 -12.09
C GLN A 204 -8.44 0.97 -12.48
N THR A 205 -7.36 0.25 -12.80
CA THR A 205 -7.45 -1.19 -13.13
C THR A 205 -7.98 -2.01 -11.96
N LYS A 206 -7.57 -1.71 -10.72
CA LYS A 206 -8.07 -2.40 -9.52
C LYS A 206 -9.55 -2.07 -9.27
N ALA A 207 -9.95 -0.81 -9.33
CA ALA A 207 -11.34 -0.39 -9.21
C ALA A 207 -12.23 -1.06 -10.26
N ARG A 208 -11.84 -1.06 -11.55
CA ARG A 208 -12.59 -1.75 -12.62
C ARG A 208 -12.73 -3.26 -12.40
N ARG A 209 -11.76 -3.92 -11.73
CA ARG A 209 -11.87 -5.34 -11.36
C ARG A 209 -12.88 -5.53 -10.23
N ILE A 210 -12.78 -4.72 -9.17
CA ILE A 210 -13.69 -4.76 -8.03
C ILE A 210 -15.15 -4.50 -8.48
N VAL A 211 -15.39 -3.50 -9.33
CA VAL A 211 -16.73 -3.18 -9.84
C VAL A 211 -17.32 -4.31 -10.70
N LYS A 212 -16.49 -5.01 -11.48
CA LYS A 212 -16.93 -6.14 -12.32
C LYS A 212 -17.25 -7.41 -11.52
N ASP A 213 -16.63 -7.58 -10.36
CA ASP A 213 -16.80 -8.74 -9.49
C ASP A 213 -17.77 -8.38 -8.35
N THR A 214 -19.03 -8.79 -8.50
CA THR A 214 -20.09 -8.58 -7.50
C THR A 214 -19.84 -9.33 -6.19
N THR A 215 -18.98 -10.36 -6.20
CA THR A 215 -18.61 -11.14 -5.00
C THR A 215 -17.45 -10.51 -4.22
N HIS A 216 -16.74 -9.55 -4.82
CA HIS A 216 -15.60 -8.90 -4.18
C HIS A 216 -16.05 -8.13 -2.93
N PRO A 217 -15.39 -8.26 -1.76
CA PRO A 217 -15.86 -7.65 -0.50
C PRO A 217 -15.94 -6.11 -0.53
N ASN A 218 -15.13 -5.49 -1.38
CA ASN A 218 -15.14 -4.05 -1.62
C ASN A 218 -16.05 -3.60 -2.78
N ASN A 219 -16.81 -4.49 -3.43
CA ASN A 219 -17.74 -4.11 -4.51
C ASN A 219 -18.75 -3.06 -4.03
N ARG A 220 -19.28 -3.27 -2.82
CA ARG A 220 -20.18 -2.34 -2.11
C ARG A 220 -19.65 -0.92 -1.88
N LEU A 221 -18.34 -0.68 -2.04
CA LEU A 221 -17.74 0.67 -1.92
C LEU A 221 -17.87 1.50 -3.20
N PHE A 222 -18.37 0.90 -4.29
CA PHE A 222 -18.54 1.55 -5.58
C PHE A 222 -20.03 1.60 -5.93
N SER A 223 -20.58 2.82 -5.99
CA SER A 223 -21.96 3.03 -6.44
C SER A 223 -22.00 3.50 -7.90
N LEU A 224 -22.97 2.99 -8.65
CA LEU A 224 -23.32 3.53 -9.96
C LEU A 224 -24.04 4.87 -9.75
N LEU A 225 -23.42 5.98 -10.14
CA LEU A 225 -24.08 7.28 -10.11
C LEU A 225 -25.27 7.26 -11.09
N ARG A 226 -26.48 7.33 -10.54
CA ARG A 226 -27.72 7.39 -11.31
C ARG A 226 -28.03 8.81 -11.78
N PHE A 227 -27.33 9.32 -12.80
CA PHE A 227 -27.87 10.41 -13.64
C PHE A 227 -27.40 10.34 -15.11
N SER A 228 -28.41 10.28 -15.99
CA SER A 228 -28.50 10.65 -17.42
C SER A 228 -27.29 10.53 -18.37
N THR A 229 -27.46 9.66 -19.38
CA THR A 229 -26.97 9.75 -20.78
C THR A 229 -25.46 9.87 -21.06
N ARG A 230 -24.92 8.79 -21.66
CA ARG A 230 -23.70 8.76 -22.51
C ARG A 230 -22.34 9.13 -21.86
N ARG A 231 -22.05 8.58 -20.67
CA ARG A 231 -20.75 7.98 -20.23
C ARG A 231 -20.76 7.92 -18.70
N GLY A 232 -20.92 6.72 -18.14
CA GLY A 232 -21.09 6.55 -16.69
C GLY A 232 -19.89 7.05 -15.88
N ARG A 233 -20.11 8.11 -15.10
CA ARG A 233 -19.22 8.53 -14.01
C ARG A 233 -19.57 7.68 -12.77
N MET A 234 -18.61 7.42 -11.89
CA MET A 234 -18.74 6.60 -10.69
C MET A 234 -17.91 7.24 -9.58
N GLU A 235 -18.41 7.20 -8.36
CA GLU A 235 -17.72 7.73 -7.18
C GLU A 235 -17.55 6.61 -6.15
N SER A 236 -16.46 6.68 -5.37
CA SER A 236 -16.25 5.76 -4.25
C SER A 236 -16.94 6.31 -3.02
N ASP A 237 -17.75 5.51 -2.34
CA ASP A 237 -18.49 5.95 -1.16
C ASP A 237 -17.56 6.08 0.05
N GLU A 238 -17.19 7.32 0.41
CA GLU A 238 -16.36 7.62 1.58
C GLU A 238 -17.03 7.29 2.92
N SER A 239 -18.35 7.09 2.96
CA SER A 239 -19.10 6.92 4.22
C SER A 239 -18.92 5.53 4.86
N ALA A 240 -18.46 4.54 4.11
CA ALA A 240 -18.30 3.14 4.55
C ALA A 240 -16.99 2.83 5.29
N GLY A 241 -16.13 3.83 5.55
CA GLY A 241 -14.87 3.63 6.29
C GLY A 241 -14.31 4.92 6.87
N ARG A 242 -14.58 5.19 8.16
CA ARG A 242 -14.21 6.45 8.84
C ARG A 242 -12.72 6.54 9.20
N CYS A 243 -11.85 6.46 8.19
CA CYS A 243 -10.43 6.82 8.30
C CYS A 243 -10.31 8.33 8.56
N ARG A 244 -10.18 8.73 9.83
CA ARG A 244 -10.00 10.13 10.24
C ARG A 244 -8.61 10.64 9.83
N GLY A 245 -8.45 11.00 8.56
CA GLY A 245 -7.26 11.63 7.99
C GLY A 245 -7.55 12.74 6.97
N PHE A 246 -8.82 12.96 6.59
CA PHE A 246 -9.20 13.95 5.60
C PHE A 246 -9.50 15.31 6.24
N ARG A 247 -8.54 16.25 6.16
CA ARG A 247 -8.72 17.62 6.67
C ARG A 247 -9.46 18.45 5.63
N ARG A 248 -10.67 18.89 5.96
CA ARG A 248 -11.58 19.61 5.06
C ARG A 248 -11.20 21.11 4.99
N SER A 249 -10.66 21.59 3.87
CA SER A 249 -10.59 23.01 3.53
C SER A 249 -11.86 23.40 2.76
N ARG A 250 -12.64 24.35 3.29
CA ARG A 250 -13.82 24.89 2.57
C ARG A 250 -13.38 26.05 1.69
N GLY A 251 -13.33 25.84 0.38
CA GLY A 251 -13.27 26.90 -0.64
C GLY A 251 -14.47 26.77 -1.57
N ARG A 252 -15.20 27.87 -1.79
CA ARG A 252 -16.27 27.96 -2.80
C ARG A 252 -15.70 28.68 -4.02
N VAL A 253 -15.69 28.03 -5.18
CA VAL A 253 -15.28 28.66 -6.44
C VAL A 253 -16.48 28.73 -7.38
N THR A 254 -16.72 29.93 -7.90
CA THR A 254 -17.70 30.24 -8.96
C THR A 254 -16.94 30.84 -10.13
N GLY A 255 -16.95 30.19 -11.29
CA GLY A 255 -16.26 30.62 -12.51
C GLY A 255 -16.77 29.83 -13.73
N PRO A 256 -16.70 30.39 -14.95
CA PRO A 256 -17.48 29.90 -16.09
C PRO A 256 -16.89 28.67 -16.78
N LYS A 257 -17.75 27.96 -17.51
CA LYS A 257 -17.39 26.81 -18.36
C LYS A 257 -16.82 27.29 -19.69
N GLU A 258 -15.78 26.62 -20.17
CA GLU A 258 -15.50 26.50 -21.60
C GLU A 258 -15.26 25.03 -21.96
N ASP A 259 -15.81 24.61 -23.10
CA ASP A 259 -15.87 23.22 -23.53
C ASP A 259 -14.62 22.80 -24.31
N LEU A 260 -13.85 21.85 -23.76
CA LEU A 260 -12.91 21.04 -24.55
C LEU A 260 -13.08 19.56 -24.21
N ALA A 261 -13.84 18.88 -25.04
CA ALA A 261 -13.90 17.43 -25.04
C ALA A 261 -12.71 16.86 -25.83
N LEU A 262 -11.83 16.09 -25.18
CA LEU A 262 -11.30 14.80 -25.65
C LEU A 262 -10.40 14.15 -24.58
N ASP A 263 -10.33 12.82 -24.63
CA ASP A 263 -9.57 11.89 -23.76
C ASP A 263 -9.81 11.91 -22.23
N GLY A 264 -10.74 11.06 -21.77
CA GLY A 264 -10.48 10.08 -20.70
C GLY A 264 -10.16 10.53 -19.27
N SER A 265 -10.02 11.82 -19.00
CA SER A 265 -9.55 12.38 -17.73
C SER A 265 -10.62 12.33 -16.64
N TRP A 266 -10.43 11.43 -15.68
CA TRP A 266 -11.06 11.57 -14.37
C TRP A 266 -10.31 12.67 -13.62
N CYS A 267 -10.78 13.92 -13.74
CA CYS A 267 -10.23 15.04 -12.99
C CYS A 267 -10.42 14.78 -11.49
N TRP A 268 -9.30 14.41 -10.85
CA TRP A 268 -9.07 14.61 -9.42
C TRP A 268 -8.19 15.85 -9.33
N GLU A 269 -8.83 17.00 -9.14
CA GLU A 269 -8.17 18.30 -8.96
C GLU A 269 -7.19 18.18 -7.78
N ASN A 270 -5.89 18.40 -8.02
CA ASN A 270 -4.95 18.62 -6.93
C ASN A 270 -4.86 20.12 -6.71
N ASP A 271 -5.08 20.58 -5.47
CA ASP A 271 -4.86 21.97 -5.09
C ASP A 271 -3.44 22.41 -5.48
N HIS A 272 -3.36 23.21 -6.54
CA HIS A 272 -2.17 23.95 -6.87
C HIS A 272 -2.07 25.12 -5.89
N LEU A 273 -1.21 24.98 -4.89
CA LEU A 273 -0.66 26.10 -4.12
C LEU A 273 0.09 27.04 -5.09
N GLN A 274 -0.64 27.98 -5.70
CA GLN A 274 -0.09 29.20 -6.25
C GLN A 274 0.38 30.06 -5.07
N THR A 275 1.65 30.45 -5.10
CA THR A 275 2.19 31.50 -4.24
C THR A 275 1.56 32.83 -4.64
N SER A 276 0.79 33.44 -3.74
CA SER A 276 0.20 34.76 -3.94
C SER A 276 1.30 35.82 -4.15
N PRO A 277 1.12 36.79 -5.06
CA PRO A 277 2.03 37.92 -5.20
C PRO A 277 1.87 38.91 -4.03
N THR A 278 2.96 39.60 -3.71
CA THR A 278 3.04 40.65 -2.68
C THR A 278 2.11 41.82 -3.02
N PRO A 279 1.32 42.37 -2.07
CA PRO A 279 0.54 43.58 -2.33
C PRO A 279 1.47 44.79 -2.44
N GLN A 280 1.36 45.54 -3.55
CA GLN A 280 1.96 46.87 -3.66
C GLN A 280 1.07 47.87 -2.93
N THR A 281 1.65 48.67 -2.04
CA THR A 281 1.00 49.84 -1.44
C THR A 281 0.87 50.97 -2.47
N PRO A 282 -0.32 51.57 -2.65
CA PRO A 282 -0.48 52.73 -3.53
C PRO A 282 0.16 53.97 -2.89
N VAL A 283 0.94 54.70 -3.68
CA VAL A 283 1.50 56.01 -3.32
C VAL A 283 0.44 57.08 -3.56
N SER A 284 0.03 57.78 -2.51
CA SER A 284 -0.75 59.03 -2.62
C SER A 284 0.13 60.22 -2.23
N SER A 285 0.42 61.07 -3.21
CA SER A 285 1.22 62.29 -3.03
C SER A 285 0.43 63.41 -2.37
N GLN A 286 0.89 63.92 -1.23
CA GLN A 286 0.64 65.30 -0.79
C GLN A 286 1.95 65.90 -0.26
N SER A 287 2.13 67.19 -0.54
CA SER A 287 3.35 67.98 -0.32
C SER A 287 3.44 68.56 1.11
N PRO A 288 4.64 68.94 1.58
CA PRO A 288 4.84 69.54 2.90
C PRO A 288 4.59 71.06 2.89
N THR A 289 4.14 71.57 4.03
CA THR A 289 4.16 73.01 4.34
C THR A 289 4.54 73.17 5.82
N GLU A 290 5.57 73.98 6.07
CA GLU A 290 6.09 74.49 7.37
C GLU A 290 6.58 73.46 8.42
#